data_AF-A0A2E7JRP7-F1
#
_entry.id   AF-A0A2E7JRP7-F1
#
_cell.length_a   1.000
_cell.length_b   1.000
_cell.length_c   1.000
_cell.angle_alpha   90.00
_cell.angle_beta   90.00
_cell.angle_gamma   90.00
#
_symmetry.space_group_name_H-M   'P 1'
#
loop_
_entity.id
_entity.type
_entity.pdbx_description
1 polymer ?
#
loop_
_entity_poly.entity_id
_entity_poly.type
_entity_poly.pdbx_seq_one_letter_code
_entity_poly.pdbx_strand_id
1 'polypeptide(L)'
;MKYAPVGERGLALGANVDYAGSDVARYCREANEATMLILKIESWRGVQNAAALLDNPWVDAVVFGPGDLAAKMGFHGEWEHPEVVRAMEGVIAIARARGIATEPAIYPRSADEYQRQRAAGIQLFGRFRASEYDLLRDGAEREISIYR
;
A
#
# COMPACT_ATOMS: atom_id res chain seq x y z
N MET A 1 -1.63 -2.32 17.24
CA MET A 1 -0.68 -3.18 16.51
C MET A 1 0.53 -3.60 17.35
N LYS A 2 1.12 -2.70 18.15
CA LYS A 2 2.29 -3.00 19.00
C LYS A 2 1.87 -3.47 20.41
N TYR A 3 2.62 -4.41 20.99
CA TYR A 3 2.55 -4.84 22.39
C TYR A 3 3.13 -3.78 23.33
N ALA A 4 2.77 -3.84 24.61
CA ALA A 4 3.31 -2.98 25.67
C ALA A 4 4.84 -3.11 25.78
N PRO A 5 5.56 -2.03 26.12
CA PRO A 5 5.06 -0.69 26.45
C PRO A 5 4.80 0.22 25.24
N VAL A 6 5.11 -0.22 24.02
CA VAL A 6 5.03 0.59 22.79
C VAL A 6 3.58 0.84 22.36
N GLY A 7 2.68 -0.09 22.68
CA GLY A 7 1.26 0.05 22.44
C GLY A 7 0.45 -0.87 23.37
N GLU A 8 -0.79 -1.16 22.98
CA GLU A 8 -1.76 -1.82 23.85
C GLU A 8 -2.30 -3.14 23.25
N ARG A 9 -1.57 -3.76 22.32
CA ARG A 9 -1.98 -5.06 21.75
C ARG A 9 -2.08 -6.12 22.86
N GLY A 10 -3.24 -6.75 22.97
CA GLY A 10 -3.46 -7.87 23.88
C GLY A 10 -2.60 -9.08 23.52
N LEU A 11 -2.03 -9.71 24.54
CA LEU A 11 -1.23 -10.92 24.38
C LEU A 11 -2.15 -12.16 24.33
N ALA A 12 -2.07 -12.88 23.22
CA ALA A 12 -2.58 -14.23 23.07
C ALA A 12 -1.49 -15.08 22.43
N LEU A 13 -1.31 -16.32 22.93
CA LEU A 13 -0.38 -17.30 22.40
C LEU A 13 -1.21 -18.48 21.88
N GLY A 14 -1.06 -18.78 20.60
CA GLY A 14 -1.78 -19.84 19.91
C GLY A 14 -1.26 -19.96 18.48
N ALA A 15 -2.13 -19.81 17.49
CA ALA A 15 -1.76 -19.88 16.07
C ALA A 15 -0.66 -18.89 15.66
N ASN A 16 -0.56 -17.72 16.33
CA ASN A 16 0.46 -16.71 16.06
C ASN A 16 1.90 -17.11 16.49
N VAL A 17 2.03 -18.20 17.23
CA VAL A 17 3.31 -18.81 17.62
C VAL A 17 3.33 -20.31 17.24
N ASP A 18 2.54 -20.70 16.24
CA ASP A 18 2.41 -22.08 15.76
C ASP A 18 2.08 -23.10 16.87
N TYR A 19 1.35 -22.66 17.90
CA TYR A 19 1.05 -23.45 19.11
C TYR A 19 2.27 -24.01 19.83
N ALA A 20 3.46 -23.47 19.57
CA ALA A 20 4.71 -23.87 20.21
C ALA A 20 4.97 -23.07 21.49
N GLY A 21 5.78 -23.64 22.38
CA GLY A 21 6.33 -22.88 23.51
C GLY A 21 7.23 -21.77 23.00
N SER A 22 6.96 -20.53 23.42
CA SER A 22 7.73 -19.34 23.03
C SER A 22 8.20 -18.58 24.27
N ASP A 23 9.40 -18.01 24.21
CA ASP A 23 9.76 -16.89 25.07
C ASP A 23 8.84 -15.72 24.72
N VAL A 24 7.89 -15.45 25.61
CA VAL A 24 6.84 -14.45 25.41
C VAL A 24 7.42 -13.04 25.28
N ALA A 25 8.42 -12.73 26.10
CA ALA A 25 9.01 -11.40 26.11
C ALA A 25 9.79 -11.15 24.82
N ARG A 26 10.54 -12.15 24.36
CA ARG A 26 11.22 -12.12 23.06
C ARG A 26 10.22 -11.97 21.91
N TYR A 27 9.18 -12.80 21.87
CA TYR A 27 8.14 -12.73 20.84
C TYR A 27 7.51 -11.34 20.76
N CYS A 28 7.12 -10.74 21.90
CA CYS A 28 6.51 -9.41 21.90
C CYS A 28 7.44 -8.32 21.32
N ARG A 29 8.75 -8.39 21.61
CA ARG A 29 9.75 -7.46 21.04
C ARG A 29 9.90 -7.66 19.53
N GLU A 30 10.12 -8.90 19.10
CA GLU A 30 10.30 -9.23 17.68
C GLU A 30 9.04 -8.93 16.86
N ALA A 31 7.85 -9.23 17.39
CA ALA A 31 6.58 -8.91 16.74
C ALA A 31 6.36 -7.39 16.63
N ASN A 32 6.82 -6.61 17.60
CA ASN A 32 6.77 -5.15 17.51
C ASN A 32 7.67 -4.61 16.40
N GLU A 33 8.84 -5.21 16.18
CA GLU A 33 9.77 -4.84 15.11
C GLU A 33 9.28 -5.30 13.74
N ALA A 34 8.71 -6.50 13.65
CA ALA A 34 8.30 -7.12 12.38
C ALA A 34 6.94 -6.65 11.85
N THR A 35 6.09 -6.04 12.68
CA THR A 35 4.74 -5.61 12.24
C THR A 35 4.81 -4.26 11.53
N MET A 36 4.44 -4.23 10.25
CA MET A 36 4.35 -3.00 9.45
C MET A 36 2.98 -2.30 9.55
N LEU A 37 2.96 -0.97 9.44
CA LEU A 37 1.78 -0.16 9.19
C LEU A 37 1.87 0.47 7.81
N ILE A 38 0.90 0.15 6.95
CA ILE A 38 0.76 0.74 5.63
C ILE A 38 -0.51 1.58 5.63
N LEU A 39 -0.38 2.89 5.39
CA LEU A 39 -1.53 3.77 5.26
C LEU A 39 -2.08 3.72 3.83
N LYS A 40 -3.39 3.50 3.71
CA LYS A 40 -4.10 3.65 2.44
C LYS A 40 -4.72 5.04 2.38
N ILE A 41 -4.24 5.89 1.49
CA ILE A 41 -4.78 7.24 1.26
C ILE A 41 -5.73 7.19 0.07
N GLU A 42 -7.02 7.37 0.33
CA GLU A 42 -8.08 7.23 -0.68
C GLU A 42 -9.19 8.29 -0.54
N SER A 43 -8.90 9.37 0.20
CA SER A 43 -9.82 10.50 0.37
C SER A 43 -9.08 11.83 0.29
N TRP A 44 -9.80 12.88 -0.12
CA TRP A 44 -9.25 14.24 -0.16
C TRP A 44 -8.75 14.70 1.22
N ARG A 45 -9.48 14.39 2.29
CA ARG A 45 -9.04 14.67 3.66
C ARG A 45 -7.75 13.93 4.00
N GLY A 46 -7.58 12.69 3.53
CA GLY A 46 -6.33 11.94 3.70
C GLY A 46 -5.15 12.63 3.02
N VAL A 47 -5.34 13.10 1.78
CA VAL A 47 -4.33 13.88 1.04
C VAL A 47 -3.94 15.14 1.79
N GLN A 48 -4.93 15.94 2.24
CA GLN A 48 -4.68 17.19 2.98
C GLN A 48 -3.93 16.97 4.30
N ASN A 49 -4.11 15.81 4.94
CA ASN A 49 -3.47 15.48 6.21
C ASN A 49 -2.25 14.57 6.05
N ALA A 50 -1.80 14.28 4.82
CA ALA A 50 -0.73 13.33 4.57
C ALA A 50 0.56 13.69 5.32
N ALA A 51 0.92 14.98 5.37
CA ALA A 51 2.08 15.43 6.13
C ALA A 51 1.97 15.16 7.64
N ALA A 52 0.79 15.23 8.25
CA ALA A 52 0.64 14.91 9.66
C ALA A 52 0.59 13.38 9.88
N LEU A 53 -0.11 12.65 9.01
CA LEU A 53 -0.23 11.20 9.08
C LEU A 53 1.12 10.50 8.92
N LEU A 54 1.91 10.93 7.93
CA LEU A 54 3.23 10.40 7.63
C LEU A 54 4.32 10.94 8.57
N ASP A 55 3.98 11.74 9.59
CA ASP A 55 4.93 12.16 10.64
C ASP A 55 4.96 11.13 11.78
N ASN A 56 3.98 10.24 11.83
CA ASN A 56 3.93 9.17 12.81
C ASN A 56 5.09 8.18 12.56
N PRO A 57 5.96 7.94 13.57
CA PRO A 57 7.15 7.11 13.42
C PRO A 57 6.85 5.63 13.16
N TRP A 58 5.59 5.20 13.32
CA TRP A 58 5.18 3.83 13.07
C TRP A 58 4.68 3.59 11.64
N VAL A 59 4.61 4.60 10.78
CA VAL A 59 4.16 4.43 9.40
C VAL A 59 5.33 4.01 8.52
N ASP A 60 5.27 2.78 8.03
CA ASP A 60 6.33 2.19 7.20
C ASP A 60 6.11 2.47 5.71
N ALA A 61 4.85 2.57 5.28
CA ALA A 61 4.54 2.79 3.88
C ALA A 61 3.20 3.50 3.63
N VAL A 62 3.04 3.99 2.40
CA VAL A 62 1.78 4.56 1.90
C VAL A 62 1.40 3.99 0.53
N VAL A 63 0.12 3.63 0.40
CA VAL A 63 -0.53 3.14 -0.82
C VAL A 63 -1.80 3.92 -1.11
N PHE A 64 -2.36 3.80 -2.32
CA PHE A 64 -3.51 4.59 -2.74
C PHE A 64 -4.69 3.73 -3.17
N GLY A 65 -5.89 4.19 -2.80
CA GLY A 65 -7.16 3.75 -3.40
C GLY A 65 -7.60 4.77 -4.44
N PRO A 66 -7.12 4.70 -5.70
CA PRO A 66 -7.29 5.79 -6.64
C PRO A 66 -8.73 5.85 -7.18
N GLY A 67 -9.46 4.72 -7.21
CA GLY A 67 -10.89 4.71 -7.56
C GLY A 67 -11.74 5.48 -6.55
N ASP A 68 -11.54 5.22 -5.26
CA ASP A 68 -12.21 5.93 -4.18
C ASP A 68 -11.78 7.41 -4.13
N LEU A 69 -10.48 7.68 -4.28
CA LEU A 69 -9.98 9.05 -4.32
C LEU A 69 -10.59 9.84 -5.48
N ALA A 70 -10.63 9.26 -6.68
CA ALA A 70 -11.22 9.86 -7.86
C ALA A 70 -12.72 10.12 -7.66
N ALA A 71 -13.47 9.16 -7.13
CA ALA A 71 -14.88 9.35 -6.79
C ALA A 71 -15.08 10.52 -5.81
N LYS A 72 -14.25 10.62 -4.76
CA LYS A 72 -14.31 11.73 -3.79
C LYS A 72 -13.90 13.09 -4.38
N MET A 73 -13.13 13.08 -5.47
CA MET A 73 -12.72 14.28 -6.20
C MET A 73 -13.67 14.64 -7.36
N GLY A 74 -14.72 13.85 -7.59
CA GLY A 74 -15.70 14.07 -8.66
C GLY A 74 -15.38 13.37 -9.99
N PHE A 75 -14.31 12.58 -10.04
CA PHE A 75 -13.80 11.89 -11.24
C PHE A 75 -14.16 10.40 -11.22
N HIS A 76 -15.46 10.08 -11.13
CA HIS A 76 -15.92 8.69 -11.01
C HIS A 76 -15.45 7.84 -12.19
N GLY A 77 -14.73 6.75 -11.91
CA GLY A 77 -14.16 5.85 -12.94
C GLY A 77 -12.90 6.38 -13.62
N GLU A 78 -12.47 7.61 -13.33
CA GLU A 78 -11.29 8.24 -13.91
C GLU A 78 -10.14 8.30 -12.89
N TRP A 79 -9.66 7.15 -12.45
CA TRP A 79 -8.61 7.06 -11.42
C TRP A 79 -7.22 7.51 -11.88
N GLU A 80 -7.00 7.66 -13.19
CA GLU A 80 -5.80 8.29 -13.77
C GLU A 80 -6.05 9.77 -14.18
N HIS A 81 -7.17 10.37 -13.75
CA HIS A 81 -7.42 11.80 -14.02
C HIS A 81 -6.25 12.65 -13.50
N PRO A 82 -5.78 13.68 -14.24
CA PRO A 82 -4.59 14.45 -13.88
C PRO A 82 -4.60 15.01 -12.46
N GLU A 83 -5.76 15.44 -11.95
CA GLU A 83 -5.88 15.92 -10.56
C GLU A 83 -5.69 14.81 -9.52
N VAL A 84 -6.20 13.61 -9.80
CA VAL A 84 -6.08 12.45 -8.89
C VAL A 84 -4.62 12.01 -8.84
N VAL A 85 -3.96 11.95 -10.00
CA VAL A 85 -2.52 11.65 -10.10
C VAL A 85 -1.70 12.69 -9.35
N ARG A 86 -1.95 14.00 -9.56
CA ARG A 86 -1.25 15.07 -8.83
C ARG A 86 -1.44 14.98 -7.32
N ALA A 87 -2.64 14.64 -6.86
CA ALA A 87 -2.91 14.46 -5.44
C ALA A 87 -2.07 13.32 -4.85
N MET A 88 -1.99 12.18 -5.54
CA MET A 88 -1.15 11.05 -5.11
C MET A 88 0.35 11.40 -5.16
N GLU A 89 0.81 12.08 -6.22
CA GLU A 89 2.21 12.53 -6.37
C GLU A 89 2.64 13.47 -5.24
N GLY A 90 1.75 14.35 -4.77
CA GLY A 90 2.01 15.19 -3.60
C GLY A 90 2.27 14.38 -2.32
N VAL A 91 1.48 13.32 -2.10
CA VAL A 91 1.69 12.40 -0.97
C VAL A 91 2.97 11.59 -1.13
N ILE A 92 3.25 11.11 -2.35
CA ILE A 92 4.49 10.38 -2.68
C ILE A 92 5.72 11.25 -2.38
N ALA A 93 5.70 12.54 -2.72
CA ALA A 93 6.80 13.45 -2.44
C ALA A 93 7.07 13.58 -0.93
N ILE A 94 6.00 13.70 -0.11
CA ILE A 94 6.10 13.74 1.35
C ILE A 94 6.68 12.43 1.89
N ALA A 95 6.16 11.29 1.45
CA ALA A 95 6.62 9.97 1.89
C ALA A 95 8.11 9.77 1.59
N ARG A 96 8.52 10.05 0.35
CA ARG A 96 9.92 9.92 -0.09
C ARG A 96 10.86 10.85 0.69
N ALA A 97 10.44 12.09 0.95
CA ALA A 97 11.24 13.03 1.75
C ALA A 97 11.49 12.54 3.19
N ARG A 98 10.66 11.61 3.69
CA ARG A 98 10.74 11.03 5.04
C ARG A 98 11.27 9.60 5.06
N GLY A 99 11.67 9.06 3.91
CA GLY A 99 12.13 7.68 3.81
C GLY A 99 11.01 6.64 4.02
N ILE A 100 9.75 7.03 3.85
CA ILE A 100 8.59 6.14 3.94
C ILE A 100 8.35 5.50 2.58
N ALA A 101 8.21 4.17 2.56
CA ALA A 101 8.01 3.43 1.32
C ALA A 101 6.68 3.80 0.65
N THR A 102 6.64 3.76 -0.68
CA THR A 102 5.41 4.11 -1.42
C THR A 102 5.28 3.35 -2.72
N GLU A 103 4.04 3.23 -3.18
CA GLU A 103 3.68 2.78 -4.53
C GLU A 103 3.69 3.96 -5.52
N PRO A 104 3.75 3.70 -6.84
CA PRO A 104 3.66 4.79 -7.81
C PRO A 104 2.20 5.26 -7.98
N ALA A 105 2.02 6.54 -8.32
CA ALA A 105 0.69 7.08 -8.66
C ALA A 105 0.07 6.35 -9.88
N ILE A 106 0.91 5.99 -10.85
CA ILE A 106 0.57 5.18 -12.02
C ILE A 106 1.53 4.00 -12.08
N TYR A 107 0.99 2.77 -12.12
CA TYR A 107 1.81 1.57 -12.22
C TYR A 107 2.53 1.49 -13.57
N PRO A 108 3.77 0.99 -13.60
CA PRO A 108 4.56 0.93 -14.82
C PRO A 108 3.96 -0.07 -15.81
N ARG A 109 3.90 0.29 -17.08
CA ARG A 109 3.42 -0.54 -18.19
C ARG A 109 4.55 -1.15 -19.02
N SER A 110 5.79 -0.77 -18.72
CA SER A 110 7.01 -1.28 -19.36
C SER A 110 8.13 -1.50 -18.34
N ALA A 111 9.12 -2.31 -18.73
CA ALA A 111 10.32 -2.53 -17.93
C ALA A 111 11.08 -1.21 -17.68
N ASP A 112 11.15 -0.33 -18.69
CA ASP A 112 11.83 0.95 -18.57
C ASP A 112 11.14 1.89 -17.59
N GLU A 113 9.80 1.96 -17.61
CA GLU A 113 9.03 2.72 -16.62
C GLU A 113 9.25 2.19 -15.21
N TYR A 114 9.25 0.86 -15.04
CA TYR A 114 9.55 0.24 -13.75
C TYR A 114 10.94 0.62 -13.24
N GLN A 115 11.98 0.53 -14.08
CA GLN A 115 13.33 0.91 -13.67
C GLN A 115 13.43 2.40 -13.33
N ARG A 116 12.75 3.29 -14.07
CA ARG A 116 12.70 4.73 -13.74
C ARG A 116 12.04 4.98 -12.39
N GLN A 117 10.90 4.35 -12.12
CA GLN A 117 10.19 4.50 -10.85
C GLN A 117 11.02 3.95 -9.67
N ARG A 118 11.66 2.80 -9.85
CA ARG A 118 12.58 2.22 -8.87
C ARG A 118 13.80 3.11 -8.61
N ALA A 119 14.40 3.67 -9.65
CA ALA A 119 15.49 4.63 -9.51
C ALA A 119 15.04 5.92 -8.80
N ALA A 120 13.77 6.30 -8.94
CA ALA A 120 13.17 7.40 -8.19
C ALA A 120 12.86 7.04 -6.71
N GLY A 121 13.13 5.81 -6.25
CA GLY A 121 12.90 5.43 -4.85
C GLY A 121 11.48 4.98 -4.54
N ILE A 122 10.67 4.64 -5.54
CA ILE A 122 9.47 3.83 -5.33
C ILE A 122 9.93 2.44 -4.85
N GLN A 123 9.21 1.87 -3.88
CA GLN A 123 9.60 0.60 -3.23
C GLN A 123 8.49 -0.44 -3.27
N LEU A 124 7.23 -0.02 -3.36
CA LEU A 124 6.08 -0.92 -3.46
C LEU A 124 5.70 -1.05 -4.93
N PHE A 125 5.83 -2.27 -5.46
CA PHE A 125 5.57 -2.56 -6.86
C PHE A 125 4.60 -3.72 -7.01
N GLY A 126 3.84 -3.69 -8.11
CA GLY A 126 3.03 -4.77 -8.61
C GLY A 126 3.09 -4.73 -10.13
N ARG A 127 3.14 -5.89 -10.78
CA ARG A 127 3.31 -5.96 -12.24
C ARG A 127 2.17 -5.25 -12.98
N PHE A 128 0.98 -5.21 -12.37
CA PHE A 128 -0.22 -4.50 -12.79
C PHE A 128 -1.12 -4.31 -11.54
N ARG A 129 -2.07 -3.36 -11.50
CA ARG A 129 -3.19 -3.39 -10.51
C ARG A 129 -4.16 -4.56 -10.79
N ALA A 130 -3.70 -5.62 -11.46
CA ALA A 130 -4.48 -6.80 -11.77
C ALA A 130 -4.51 -7.70 -10.53
N SER A 131 -5.71 -8.00 -10.09
CA SER A 131 -5.96 -9.03 -9.09
C SER A 131 -5.90 -10.43 -9.71
N GLU A 132 -5.89 -11.47 -8.88
CA GLU A 132 -6.10 -12.84 -9.34
C GLU A 132 -7.41 -12.97 -10.15
N TYR A 133 -8.45 -12.23 -9.77
CA TYR A 133 -9.70 -12.16 -10.51
C TYR A 133 -9.50 -11.63 -11.94
N ASP A 134 -8.74 -10.55 -12.12
CA ASP A 134 -8.47 -10.00 -13.46
C ASP A 134 -7.67 -10.99 -14.31
N LEU A 135 -6.64 -11.62 -13.73
CA LEU A 135 -5.84 -12.61 -14.44
C LEU A 135 -6.66 -13.83 -14.88
N LEU A 136 -7.54 -14.32 -14.01
CA LEU A 136 -8.44 -15.44 -14.32
C LEU A 136 -9.49 -15.06 -15.35
N ARG A 137 -10.13 -13.89 -15.19
CA ARG A 137 -11.12 -13.37 -16.16
C ARG A 137 -10.49 -13.19 -17.53
N ASP A 138 -9.39 -12.44 -17.62
CA ASP A 138 -8.75 -12.10 -18.90
C ASP A 138 -8.19 -13.37 -19.59
N GLY A 139 -7.69 -14.33 -18.80
CA GLY A 139 -7.29 -15.64 -19.30
C GLY A 139 -8.48 -16.42 -19.87
N ALA A 140 -9.58 -16.52 -19.12
CA ALA A 140 -10.79 -17.22 -19.56
C ALA A 140 -11.42 -16.56 -20.80
N GLU A 141 -11.50 -15.24 -20.84
CA GLU A 141 -12.01 -14.49 -22.00
C GLU A 141 -11.18 -14.75 -23.25
N ARG A 142 -9.85 -14.77 -23.11
CA ARG A 142 -8.93 -15.09 -24.22
C ARG A 142 -9.13 -16.50 -24.75
N GLU A 143 -9.20 -17.50 -23.87
CA GLU A 143 -9.40 -18.90 -24.27
C GLU A 143 -10.79 -19.14 -24.88
N ILE A 144 -11.83 -18.45 -24.39
CA ILE A 144 -13.20 -18.57 -24.96
C ILE A 144 -13.32 -17.82 -26.29
N SER A 145 -12.54 -16.75 -26.50
CA SER A 145 -12.65 -15.90 -27.70
C SER A 145 -12.42 -16.66 -29.01
N ILE A 146 -11.64 -17.74 -29.00
CA ILE A 146 -11.41 -18.58 -30.19
C ILE A 146 -12.68 -19.34 -30.64
N TYR A 147 -13.69 -19.43 -29.78
CA TYR A 147 -14.97 -20.09 -30.05
C TYR A 147 -16.12 -19.11 -30.35
N ARG A 148 -15.85 -17.79 -30.33
CA ARG A 148 -16.81 -16.75 -30.73
C ARG A 148 -16.56 -16.30 -32.16
#